data_AF-A0A2N1IDE1-F1
#
_entry.id   AF-A0A2N1IDE1-F1
#
_cell.length_a   1.000
_cell.length_b   1.000
_cell.length_c   1.000
_cell.angle_alpha   90.00
_cell.angle_beta   90.00
_cell.angle_gamma   90.00
#
_symmetry.space_group_name_H-M   'P 1'
#
loop_
_entity.id
_entity.type
_entity.pdbx_description
1 polymer ?
#
loop_
_entity_poly.entity_id
_entity_poly.type
_entity_poly.pdbx_seq_one_letter_code
_entity_poly.pdbx_strand_id
1 'polypeptide(L)'
;CLADFSQQFLAPYWGVMFQGRLSVNPSFEEYSLDELEEVQEHIDKELYPERYKTICDLISKINTGKHTPLPKEEIPDSFTSNEPVRNVDSNGVYIPNSLTKREIIENIIFSILLISYGGYGFYSGELLIPISKYESTYVYGEGILIANLAFLCGCFHMLSYVVDHYDKRDNEIYYHEFRKWIKYLGIFLLVVACILSL
;
A
#
# COMPACT_ATOMS: atom_id res chain seq x y z
N CYS A 1 -21.57 10.81 63.43
CA CYS A 1 -21.11 9.68 64.27
C CYS A 1 -20.65 8.42 63.51
N LEU A 2 -20.59 8.41 62.17
CA LEU A 2 -20.01 7.30 61.37
C LEU A 2 -18.85 7.74 60.46
N ALA A 3 -18.40 9.00 60.58
CA ALA A 3 -17.25 9.52 59.83
C ALA A 3 -15.93 9.49 60.62
N ASP A 4 -15.98 9.46 61.96
CA ASP A 4 -14.77 9.52 62.80
C ASP A 4 -14.15 8.15 63.11
N PHE A 5 -14.80 7.04 62.75
CA PHE A 5 -14.25 5.70 63.03
C PHE A 5 -13.27 5.20 61.95
N SER A 6 -13.27 5.77 60.74
CA SER A 6 -12.38 5.34 59.66
C SER A 6 -11.00 6.00 59.69
N GLN A 7 -10.87 7.19 60.30
CA GLN A 7 -9.60 7.91 60.33
C GLN A 7 -8.61 7.40 61.38
N GLN A 8 -9.10 6.80 62.48
CA GLN A 8 -8.21 6.37 63.58
C GLN A 8 -7.66 4.95 63.43
N PHE A 9 -8.27 4.09 62.60
CA PHE A 9 -7.84 2.70 62.44
C PHE A 9 -6.99 2.41 61.19
N LEU A 10 -7.04 3.27 60.16
CA LEU A 10 -6.34 3.03 58.90
C LEU A 10 -5.06 3.85 58.71
N ALA A 11 -4.80 4.86 59.54
CA ALA A 11 -3.60 5.70 59.43
C ALA A 11 -2.25 4.94 59.46
N PRO A 12 -2.07 3.81 60.20
CA PRO A 12 -0.78 3.13 60.23
C PRO A 12 -0.49 2.26 58.99
N TYR A 13 -1.50 1.89 58.20
CA TYR A 13 -1.34 0.92 57.11
C TYR A 13 -1.11 1.58 55.73
N TRP A 14 -1.32 2.89 55.60
CA TRP A 14 -1.09 3.62 54.35
C TRP A 14 0.39 4.00 54.15
N GLY A 15 1.18 4.09 55.23
CA GLY A 15 2.62 4.37 55.14
C GLY A 15 3.45 3.21 54.59
N VAL A 16 2.95 1.97 54.66
CA VAL A 16 3.71 0.77 54.27
C VAL A 16 3.30 0.24 52.88
N MET A 17 2.10 0.58 52.37
CA MET A 17 1.63 0.14 51.04
C MET A 17 2.09 1.03 49.86
N PHE A 18 2.71 2.18 50.11
CA PHE A 18 3.24 3.07 49.07
C PHE A 18 4.79 3.16 49.04
N GLN A 19 5.49 2.17 49.60
CA GLN A 19 6.95 2.05 49.50
C GLN A 19 7.43 0.96 48.53
N GLY A 20 6.52 0.37 47.74
CA GLY A 20 6.84 -0.77 46.90
C GLY A 20 6.20 -0.72 45.52
N ARG A 21 6.46 0.32 44.72
CA ARG A 21 6.44 0.25 43.25
C ARG A 21 7.17 1.43 42.60
N LEU A 22 8.42 1.16 42.24
CA LEU A 22 9.11 1.63 41.04
C LEU A 22 9.46 3.12 40.96
N SER A 23 10.51 3.52 41.69
CA SER A 23 11.44 4.57 41.20
C SER A 23 12.34 4.01 40.09
N VAL A 24 11.76 3.34 39.10
CA VAL A 24 12.50 2.96 37.89
C VAL A 24 12.41 4.17 36.99
N ASN A 25 13.53 4.86 36.77
CA ASN A 25 13.60 5.78 35.65
C ASN A 25 13.36 4.96 34.38
N PRO A 26 12.29 5.21 33.61
CA PRO A 26 12.11 4.53 32.34
C PRO A 26 13.29 4.89 31.43
N SER A 27 13.94 3.88 30.86
CA SER A 27 14.97 4.08 29.85
C SER A 27 14.27 4.34 28.51
N PHE A 28 14.39 5.56 27.99
CA PHE A 28 13.81 5.94 26.70
C PHE A 28 14.67 5.50 25.50
N GLU A 29 15.85 4.93 25.75
CA GLU A 29 16.80 4.51 24.71
C GLU A 29 16.31 3.30 23.90
N GLU A 30 15.39 2.51 24.47
CA GLU A 30 14.83 1.30 23.85
C GLU A 30 13.48 1.56 23.15
N TYR A 31 12.94 2.78 23.24
CA TYR A 31 11.62 3.12 22.71
C TYR A 31 11.66 3.36 21.20
N SER A 32 10.63 2.90 20.49
CA SER A 32 10.42 3.21 19.07
C SER A 32 10.00 4.68 18.86
N LEU A 33 10.08 5.17 17.62
CA LEU A 33 9.75 6.58 17.32
C LEU A 33 8.30 6.92 17.69
N ASP A 34 7.35 6.03 17.37
CA ASP A 34 5.93 6.23 17.64
C ASP A 34 5.66 6.26 19.16
N GLU A 35 6.34 5.41 19.93
CA GLU A 35 6.26 5.41 21.40
C GLU A 35 6.90 6.67 22.00
N LEU A 36 7.99 7.19 21.42
CA LEU A 36 8.61 8.45 21.86
C LEU A 36 7.71 9.67 21.59
N GLU A 37 7.01 9.69 20.45
CA GLU A 37 6.05 10.75 20.10
C GLU A 37 4.83 10.72 21.03
N GLU A 38 4.29 9.53 21.31
CA GLU A 38 3.19 9.37 22.28
C GLU A 38 3.59 9.83 23.68
N VAL A 39 4.80 9.49 24.13
CA VAL A 39 5.32 9.96 25.42
C VAL A 39 5.56 11.48 25.40
N GLN A 40 6.01 12.05 24.28
CA GLN A 40 6.21 13.50 24.15
C GLN A 40 4.89 14.28 24.28
N GLU A 41 3.78 13.72 23.77
CA GLU A 41 2.46 14.33 23.84
C GLU A 41 1.87 14.33 25.26
N HIS A 42 2.13 13.26 26.02
CA HIS A 42 1.50 13.04 27.33
C HIS A 42 2.39 13.40 28.54
N ILE A 43 3.69 13.68 28.33
CA ILE A 43 4.59 14.03 29.44
C ILE A 43 4.30 15.43 29.98
N ASP A 44 4.22 15.53 31.31
CA ASP A 44 4.13 16.82 32.00
C ASP A 44 5.47 17.56 31.91
N LYS A 45 5.50 18.61 31.10
CA LYS A 45 6.68 19.41 30.74
C LYS A 45 7.16 20.28 31.89
N GLU A 46 6.26 20.66 32.79
CA GLU A 46 6.58 21.48 33.96
C GLU A 46 7.17 20.63 35.08
N LEU A 47 6.64 19.41 35.24
CA LEU A 47 7.09 18.48 36.28
C LEU A 47 8.38 17.72 35.91
N TYR A 48 8.64 17.46 34.62
CA TYR A 48 9.79 16.65 34.17
C TYR A 48 10.55 17.25 32.96
N PRO A 49 11.18 18.43 33.12
CA PRO A 49 11.82 19.14 32.02
C PRO A 49 13.01 18.38 31.41
N GLU A 50 13.80 17.68 32.23
CA GLU A 50 14.97 16.92 31.75
C GLU A 50 14.59 15.68 30.93
N ARG A 51 13.45 15.04 31.26
CA ARG A 51 12.94 13.88 30.50
C ARG A 51 12.40 14.33 29.15
N TYR A 52 11.65 15.43 29.13
CA TYR A 52 11.16 16.03 27.90
C TYR A 52 12.32 16.39 26.96
N LYS A 53 13.41 16.95 27.49
CA LYS A 53 14.62 17.23 26.72
C LYS A 53 15.26 15.96 26.14
N THR A 54 15.38 14.91 26.95
CA THR A 54 15.93 13.61 26.50
C THR A 54 15.11 13.02 25.36
N ILE A 55 13.79 13.05 25.46
CA ILE A 55 12.87 12.58 24.40
C ILE A 55 13.04 13.41 23.13
N CYS A 56 13.10 14.74 23.24
CA CYS A 56 13.33 15.62 22.09
C CYS A 56 14.70 15.35 21.42
N ASP A 57 15.74 15.12 22.22
CA ASP A 57 17.08 14.79 21.72
C ASP A 57 17.09 13.43 21.01
N LEU A 58 16.39 12.42 21.53
CA LEU A 58 16.25 11.10 20.90
C LEU A 58 15.45 11.16 19.59
N ILE A 59 14.30 11.85 19.58
CA ILE A 59 13.51 12.09 18.37
C ILE A 59 14.37 12.83 17.33
N SER A 60 15.14 13.84 17.74
CA SER A 60 16.02 14.58 16.84
C SER A 60 17.14 13.71 16.25
N LYS A 61 17.75 12.81 17.05
CA LYS A 61 18.80 11.87 16.63
C LYS A 61 18.27 10.82 15.66
N ILE A 62 17.07 10.28 15.91
CA ILE A 62 16.41 9.33 15.01
C ILE A 62 16.07 10.02 13.68
N ASN A 63 15.56 11.26 13.74
CA ASN A 63 15.23 12.03 12.55
C ASN A 63 16.47 12.50 11.76
N THR A 64 17.58 12.82 12.42
CA THR A 64 18.86 13.11 11.75
C THR A 64 19.53 11.85 11.18
N GLY A 65 19.36 10.69 11.82
CA GLY A 65 19.76 9.39 11.29
C GLY A 65 18.94 8.95 10.06
N LYS A 66 17.66 9.33 9.99
CA LYS A 66 16.80 9.19 8.80
C LYS A 66 17.07 10.24 7.72
N HIS A 67 17.79 11.33 8.03
CA HIS A 67 18.18 12.40 7.10
C HIS A 67 19.58 12.21 6.50
N THR A 68 19.99 10.98 6.21
CA THR A 68 20.64 10.79 4.89
C THR A 68 19.54 11.12 3.90
N PRO A 69 19.72 11.96 2.87
CA PRO A 69 18.70 12.09 1.85
C PRO A 69 18.54 10.71 1.22
N LEU A 70 17.58 9.92 1.72
CA LEU A 70 17.01 8.82 0.98
C LEU A 70 16.68 9.44 -0.37
N PRO A 71 17.22 8.89 -1.47
CA PRO A 71 16.85 9.34 -2.81
C PRO A 71 15.34 9.47 -2.77
N LYS A 72 14.81 10.65 -3.12
CA LYS A 72 13.37 10.90 -3.18
C LYS A 72 12.75 9.62 -3.71
N GLU A 73 11.98 8.94 -2.88
CA GLU A 73 11.31 7.73 -3.29
C GLU A 73 10.33 8.23 -4.34
N GLU A 74 10.80 8.21 -5.59
CA GLU A 74 10.01 8.49 -6.77
C GLU A 74 8.86 7.51 -6.62
N ILE A 75 7.67 8.06 -6.35
CA ILE A 75 6.40 7.33 -6.47
C ILE A 75 6.56 6.61 -7.80
N PRO A 76 6.79 5.28 -7.81
CA PRO A 76 7.16 4.63 -9.05
C PRO A 76 5.96 4.82 -9.95
N ASP A 77 6.17 5.50 -11.08
CA ASP A 77 5.14 5.61 -12.09
C ASP A 77 4.54 4.22 -12.27
N SER A 78 3.20 4.16 -12.24
CA SER A 78 2.36 2.97 -12.18
C SER A 78 2.49 2.00 -13.36
N PHE A 79 3.57 2.14 -14.14
CA PHE A 79 3.88 1.40 -15.36
C PHE A 79 5.32 0.89 -15.46
N THR A 80 6.20 1.08 -14.47
CA THR A 80 7.61 0.65 -14.58
C THR A 80 7.91 -0.71 -13.96
N SER A 81 8.58 -1.53 -14.76
CA SER A 81 8.85 -2.96 -14.67
C SER A 81 9.86 -3.41 -13.60
N ASN A 82 9.69 -2.99 -12.35
CA ASN A 82 10.51 -3.53 -11.27
C ASN A 82 9.85 -4.82 -10.74
N GLU A 83 10.64 -5.88 -10.54
CA GLU A 83 10.17 -7.10 -9.89
C GLU A 83 9.60 -6.76 -8.51
N PRO A 84 8.50 -7.40 -8.07
CA PRO A 84 7.95 -7.17 -6.74
C PRO A 84 8.99 -7.61 -5.71
N VAL A 85 9.49 -6.64 -4.93
CA VAL A 85 10.40 -6.90 -3.82
C VAL A 85 9.54 -7.24 -2.61
N ARG A 86 9.76 -8.43 -2.04
CA ARG A 86 9.09 -8.86 -0.82
C ARG A 86 9.29 -7.83 0.29
N ASN A 87 8.21 -7.18 0.70
CA ASN A 87 8.24 -6.16 1.75
C ASN A 87 8.00 -6.81 3.13
N VAL A 88 8.91 -6.55 4.08
CA VAL A 88 8.85 -7.06 5.46
C VAL A 88 9.13 -5.92 6.43
N ASP A 89 8.38 -5.86 7.52
CA ASP A 89 8.59 -4.89 8.59
C ASP A 89 9.87 -5.17 9.38
N SER A 90 10.19 -4.30 10.36
CA SER A 90 11.37 -4.46 11.24
C SER A 90 11.36 -5.77 12.05
N ASN A 91 10.20 -6.41 12.19
CA ASN A 91 9.99 -7.65 12.91
C ASN A 91 9.97 -8.87 11.99
N GLY A 92 10.17 -8.69 10.67
CA GLY A 92 10.14 -9.74 9.66
C GLY A 92 8.74 -10.19 9.23
N VAL A 93 7.69 -9.44 9.59
CA VAL A 93 6.31 -9.70 9.18
C VAL A 93 6.07 -9.12 7.79
N TYR A 94 5.46 -9.92 6.91
CA TYR A 94 5.15 -9.52 5.55
C TYR A 94 4.14 -8.37 5.49
N ILE A 95 4.44 -7.37 4.67
CA ILE A 95 3.57 -6.21 4.40
C ILE A 95 2.96 -6.38 3.01
N PRO A 96 1.62 -6.58 2.90
CA PRO A 96 0.95 -6.70 1.61
C PRO A 96 1.02 -5.41 0.78
N ASN A 97 1.08 -5.57 -0.53
CA ASN A 97 0.99 -4.45 -1.46
C ASN A 97 -0.28 -3.60 -1.28
N SER A 98 -0.09 -2.28 -1.17
CA SER A 98 -1.17 -1.31 -1.06
C SER A 98 -1.25 -0.45 -2.31
N LEU A 99 -2.31 -0.64 -3.10
CA LEU A 99 -2.66 0.28 -4.17
C LEU A 99 -3.50 1.44 -3.62
N THR A 100 -3.38 2.60 -4.26
CA THR A 100 -4.26 3.72 -3.94
C THR A 100 -5.68 3.42 -4.43
N LYS A 101 -6.68 3.98 -3.74
CA LYS A 101 -8.10 3.86 -4.16
C LYS A 101 -8.32 4.33 -5.60
N ARG A 102 -7.53 5.32 -6.03
CA ARG A 102 -7.59 5.88 -7.38
C ARG A 102 -7.19 4.85 -8.42
N GLU A 103 -6.06 4.18 -8.26
CA GLU A 103 -5.58 3.16 -9.22
C GLU A 103 -6.54 1.99 -9.35
N ILE A 104 -7.16 1.58 -8.24
CA ILE A 104 -8.17 0.52 -8.24
C ILE A 104 -9.36 0.93 -9.10
N ILE A 105 -9.88 2.14 -8.88
CA ILE A 105 -11.02 2.68 -9.63
C ILE A 105 -10.66 2.84 -11.11
N GLU A 106 -9.48 3.38 -11.43
CA GLU A 106 -9.00 3.54 -12.81
C GLU A 106 -8.92 2.19 -13.53
N ASN A 107 -8.32 1.16 -12.92
CA ASN A 107 -8.23 -0.18 -13.51
C ASN A 107 -9.61 -0.81 -13.77
N ILE A 108 -10.56 -0.62 -12.86
CA ILE A 108 -11.93 -1.11 -13.04
C ILE A 108 -12.62 -0.37 -14.19
N ILE A 109 -12.55 0.97 -14.21
CA ILE A 109 -13.18 1.80 -15.24
C ILE A 109 -12.59 1.46 -16.62
N PHE A 110 -11.26 1.40 -16.75
CA PHE A 110 -10.63 1.06 -18.03
C PHE A 110 -10.98 -0.35 -18.49
N SER A 111 -11.11 -1.33 -17.59
CA SER A 111 -11.57 -2.68 -17.93
C SER A 111 -12.99 -2.66 -18.51
N ILE A 112 -13.91 -1.91 -17.88
CA ILE A 112 -15.29 -1.77 -18.36
C ILE A 112 -15.33 -1.08 -19.73
N LEU A 113 -14.58 0.02 -19.89
CA LEU A 113 -14.51 0.74 -21.16
C LEU A 113 -13.94 -0.15 -22.27
N LEU A 114 -12.91 -0.95 -21.98
CA LEU A 114 -12.28 -1.83 -22.96
C LEU A 114 -13.22 -2.95 -23.42
N ILE A 115 -13.95 -3.59 -22.49
CA ILE A 115 -14.99 -4.58 -22.82
C ILE A 115 -16.11 -3.94 -23.65
N SER A 116 -16.57 -2.76 -23.24
CA SER A 116 -17.65 -2.05 -23.94
C SER A 116 -17.22 -1.66 -25.35
N TYR A 117 -15.98 -1.23 -25.53
CA TYR A 117 -15.40 -0.87 -26.81
C TYR A 117 -15.27 -2.07 -27.75
N GLY A 118 -14.74 -3.19 -27.25
CA GLY A 118 -14.68 -4.45 -28.00
C GLY A 118 -16.06 -4.98 -28.40
N GLY A 119 -17.00 -4.95 -27.45
CA GLY A 119 -18.38 -5.35 -27.69
C GLY A 119 -19.10 -4.47 -28.71
N TYR A 120 -18.85 -3.15 -28.68
CA TYR A 120 -19.34 -2.24 -29.70
C TYR A 120 -18.78 -2.59 -31.08
N GLY A 121 -17.46 -2.83 -31.20
CA GLY A 121 -16.85 -3.23 -32.47
C GLY A 121 -17.34 -4.57 -32.99
N PHE A 122 -17.64 -5.51 -32.10
CA PHE A 122 -18.28 -6.78 -32.46
C PHE A 122 -19.71 -6.57 -32.99
N TYR A 123 -20.48 -5.68 -32.36
CA TYR A 123 -21.84 -5.35 -32.79
C TYR A 123 -21.90 -4.59 -34.12
N SER A 124 -21.00 -3.63 -34.34
CA SER A 124 -20.91 -2.85 -35.59
C SER A 124 -20.32 -3.65 -36.75
N GLY A 125 -19.58 -4.73 -36.47
CA GLY A 125 -18.87 -5.52 -37.47
C GLY A 125 -17.57 -4.86 -37.97
N GLU A 126 -17.13 -3.80 -37.29
CA GLU A 126 -15.88 -3.10 -37.55
C GLU A 126 -15.30 -2.59 -36.22
N LEU A 127 -14.01 -2.81 -36.00
CA LEU A 127 -13.33 -2.38 -34.79
C LEU A 127 -12.13 -1.50 -35.16
N LEU A 128 -12.17 -0.23 -34.74
CA LEU A 128 -11.04 0.67 -34.87
C LEU A 128 -9.99 0.33 -33.80
N ILE A 129 -8.73 0.18 -34.19
CA ILE A 129 -7.60 0.01 -33.26
C ILE A 129 -6.65 1.19 -33.45
N PRO A 130 -6.51 2.09 -32.46
CA PRO A 130 -5.50 3.13 -32.51
C PRO A 130 -4.11 2.49 -32.30
N ILE A 131 -3.23 2.58 -33.30
CA ILE A 131 -1.85 2.09 -33.23
C ILE A 131 -0.95 3.19 -32.66
N SER A 132 -1.18 4.43 -33.09
CA SER A 132 -0.45 5.60 -32.63
C SER A 132 -1.38 6.81 -32.53
N LYS A 133 -0.85 7.97 -32.12
CA LYS A 133 -1.60 9.22 -32.05
C LYS A 133 -2.21 9.65 -33.38
N TYR A 134 -1.59 9.25 -34.50
CA TYR A 134 -1.99 9.67 -35.85
C TYR A 134 -2.42 8.51 -36.75
N GLU A 135 -2.22 7.27 -36.31
CA GLU A 135 -2.48 6.08 -37.09
C GLU A 135 -3.45 5.16 -36.36
N SER A 136 -4.44 4.71 -37.12
CA SER A 136 -5.45 3.77 -36.68
C SER A 136 -5.73 2.79 -37.80
N THR A 137 -5.95 1.52 -37.43
CA THR A 137 -6.35 0.49 -38.38
C THR A 137 -7.75 0.01 -38.06
N TYR A 138 -8.47 -0.45 -39.07
CA TYR A 138 -9.75 -1.12 -38.87
C TYR A 138 -9.52 -2.63 -38.90
N VAL A 139 -10.21 -3.34 -38.00
CA VAL A 139 -10.25 -4.79 -37.92
C VAL A 139 -11.65 -5.25 -38.28
N TYR A 140 -11.72 -6.25 -39.16
CA TYR A 140 -12.96 -6.76 -39.74
C TYR A 140 -13.07 -8.28 -39.61
N GLY A 141 -14.28 -8.81 -39.74
CA GLY A 141 -14.53 -10.25 -39.81
C GLY A 141 -14.01 -11.01 -38.60
N GLU A 142 -13.31 -12.13 -38.84
CA GLU A 142 -12.77 -13.00 -37.78
C GLU A 142 -11.72 -12.30 -36.90
N GLY A 143 -11.03 -11.29 -37.42
CA GLY A 143 -10.07 -10.50 -36.66
C GLY A 143 -10.70 -9.82 -35.44
N ILE A 144 -11.99 -9.47 -35.50
CA ILE A 144 -12.71 -8.82 -34.39
C ILE A 144 -12.82 -9.75 -33.18
N LEU A 145 -13.01 -11.05 -33.40
CA LEU A 145 -13.07 -12.04 -32.32
C LEU A 145 -11.72 -12.14 -31.61
N ILE A 146 -10.63 -12.16 -32.37
CA ILE A 146 -9.27 -12.24 -31.84
C ILE A 146 -8.90 -10.94 -31.11
N ALA A 147 -9.27 -9.78 -31.64
CA ALA A 147 -9.09 -8.50 -30.98
C ALA A 147 -9.88 -8.40 -29.66
N ASN A 148 -11.11 -8.92 -29.62
CA ASN A 148 -11.89 -9.01 -28.38
C ASN A 148 -11.22 -9.92 -27.35
N LEU A 149 -10.61 -11.04 -27.77
CA LEU A 149 -9.82 -11.89 -26.87
C LEU A 149 -8.58 -11.15 -26.34
N ALA A 150 -7.92 -10.34 -27.16
CA ALA A 150 -6.83 -9.46 -26.72
C ALA A 150 -7.30 -8.42 -25.68
N PHE A 151 -8.49 -7.84 -25.86
CA PHE A 151 -9.10 -6.92 -24.91
C PHE A 151 -9.44 -7.60 -23.58
N LEU A 152 -9.92 -8.84 -23.60
CA LEU A 152 -10.10 -9.64 -22.38
C LEU A 152 -8.77 -9.86 -21.64
N CYS A 153 -7.67 -10.12 -22.36
CA CYS A 153 -6.34 -10.20 -21.76
C CYS A 153 -5.95 -8.88 -21.08
N GLY A 154 -6.22 -7.73 -21.73
CA GLY A 154 -6.04 -6.40 -21.13
C GLY A 154 -6.87 -6.21 -19.86
N CYS A 155 -8.12 -6.69 -19.84
CA CYS A 155 -8.97 -6.63 -18.65
C CYS A 155 -8.40 -7.50 -17.52
N PHE A 156 -7.96 -8.72 -17.80
CA PHE A 156 -7.31 -9.57 -16.79
C PHE A 156 -6.01 -8.97 -16.26
N HIS A 157 -5.24 -8.28 -17.10
CA HIS A 157 -4.05 -7.55 -16.68
C HIS A 157 -4.39 -6.49 -15.62
N MET A 158 -5.37 -5.62 -15.91
CA MET A 158 -5.80 -4.54 -15.02
C MET A 158 -6.48 -5.07 -13.74
N LEU A 159 -7.40 -6.03 -13.88
CA LEU A 159 -8.09 -6.64 -12.74
C LEU A 159 -7.13 -7.42 -11.83
N SER A 160 -6.03 -7.95 -12.37
CA SER A 160 -5.02 -8.62 -11.54
C SER A 160 -4.39 -7.67 -10.52
N TYR A 161 -4.22 -6.38 -10.81
CA TYR A 161 -3.75 -5.40 -9.80
C TYR A 161 -4.77 -5.21 -8.68
N VAL A 162 -6.06 -5.20 -9.03
CA VAL A 162 -7.14 -5.08 -8.05
C VAL A 162 -7.20 -6.31 -7.15
N VAL A 163 -7.09 -7.51 -7.72
CA VAL A 163 -7.10 -8.76 -6.95
C VAL A 163 -5.88 -8.85 -6.03
N ASP A 164 -4.69 -8.54 -6.54
CA ASP A 164 -3.42 -8.50 -5.79
C ASP A 164 -3.53 -7.57 -4.57
N HIS A 165 -4.16 -6.39 -4.72
CA HIS A 165 -4.39 -5.47 -3.59
C HIS A 165 -5.25 -6.07 -2.46
N TYR A 166 -6.28 -6.85 -2.80
CA TYR A 166 -7.15 -7.46 -1.80
C TYR A 166 -6.56 -8.76 -1.24
N ASP A 167 -5.54 -9.32 -1.89
CA ASP A 167 -4.86 -10.53 -1.45
C ASP A 167 -3.77 -10.19 -0.42
N LYS A 168 -3.97 -10.65 0.82
CA LYS A 168 -3.02 -10.39 1.92
C LYS A 168 -1.88 -11.41 2.01
N ARG A 169 -1.82 -12.36 1.09
CA ARG A 169 -0.81 -13.44 1.08
C ARG A 169 0.50 -12.95 0.43
N ASP A 170 1.58 -13.65 0.72
CA ASP A 170 2.91 -13.43 0.13
C ASP A 170 2.98 -14.07 -1.27
N ASN A 171 2.20 -13.54 -2.22
CA ASN A 171 2.06 -14.08 -3.57
C ASN A 171 2.17 -13.04 -4.70
N GLU A 172 2.75 -11.88 -4.41
CA GLU A 172 2.95 -10.77 -5.36
C GLU A 172 3.71 -11.20 -6.63
N ILE A 173 4.69 -12.09 -6.48
CA ILE A 173 5.48 -12.64 -7.59
C ILE A 173 4.57 -13.36 -8.60
N TYR A 174 3.60 -14.13 -8.13
CA TYR A 174 2.69 -14.87 -9.02
C TYR A 174 1.77 -13.92 -9.80
N TYR A 175 1.24 -12.88 -9.15
CA TYR A 175 0.44 -11.88 -9.84
C TYR A 175 1.27 -11.06 -10.82
N HIS A 176 2.51 -10.70 -10.48
CA HIS A 176 3.43 -10.02 -11.39
C HIS A 176 3.72 -10.85 -12.64
N GLU A 177 4.06 -12.13 -12.47
CA GLU A 177 4.31 -13.02 -13.60
C GLU A 177 3.06 -13.22 -14.44
N PHE A 178 1.89 -13.44 -13.82
CA PHE A 178 0.62 -13.52 -14.53
C PHE A 178 0.35 -12.26 -15.37
N ARG A 179 0.55 -11.07 -14.79
CA ARG A 179 0.39 -9.78 -15.48
C ARG A 179 1.34 -9.64 -16.67
N LYS A 180 2.59 -10.11 -16.56
CA LYS A 180 3.55 -10.13 -17.68
C LYS A 180 3.07 -11.05 -18.79
N TRP A 181 2.74 -12.30 -18.46
CA TRP A 181 2.28 -13.29 -19.43
C TRP A 181 1.03 -12.82 -20.18
N ILE A 182 0.00 -12.36 -19.45
CA ILE A 182 -1.27 -11.95 -20.07
C ILE A 182 -1.11 -10.68 -20.91
N LYS A 183 -0.21 -9.76 -20.54
CA LYS A 183 0.13 -8.57 -21.33
C LYS A 183 0.73 -8.96 -22.68
N TYR A 184 1.76 -9.80 -22.68
CA TYR A 184 2.40 -10.23 -23.92
C TYR A 184 1.46 -11.07 -24.79
N LEU A 185 0.65 -11.93 -24.18
CA LEU A 185 -0.38 -12.69 -24.89
C LEU A 185 -1.40 -11.75 -25.54
N GLY A 186 -1.90 -10.75 -24.81
CA GLY A 186 -2.84 -9.75 -25.34
C GLY A 186 -2.26 -8.96 -26.52
N ILE A 187 -1.02 -8.47 -26.39
CA ILE A 187 -0.34 -7.75 -27.49
C ILE A 187 -0.16 -8.65 -28.71
N PHE A 188 0.27 -9.90 -28.51
CA PHE A 188 0.42 -10.87 -29.59
C PHE A 188 -0.90 -11.11 -30.33
N LEU A 189 -2.00 -11.34 -29.60
CA LEU A 189 -3.33 -11.52 -30.17
C LEU A 189 -3.79 -10.27 -30.95
N LEU A 190 -3.51 -9.07 -30.43
CA LEU A 190 -3.86 -7.81 -31.11
C LEU A 190 -3.12 -7.69 -32.45
N VAL A 191 -1.83 -8.01 -32.49
CA VAL A 191 -1.04 -8.02 -33.73
C VAL A 191 -1.59 -9.05 -34.72
N VAL A 192 -1.90 -10.26 -34.27
CA VAL A 192 -2.51 -11.31 -35.11
C VAL A 192 -3.85 -10.84 -35.69
N ALA A 193 -4.70 -10.20 -34.89
CA ALA A 193 -5.98 -9.67 -35.34
C ALA A 193 -5.82 -8.62 -36.46
N CYS A 194 -4.84 -7.73 -36.33
CA CYS A 194 -4.50 -6.75 -37.36
C CYS A 194 -3.99 -7.42 -38.64
N ILE A 195 -3.11 -8.43 -38.53
CA ILE A 195 -2.58 -9.17 -39.69
C ILE A 195 -3.69 -9.90 -40.45
N LEU A 196 -4.67 -10.48 -39.75
CA LEU A 196 -5.80 -11.15 -40.39
C LEU A 196 -6.80 -10.19 -41.06
N SER A 197 -6.70 -8.90 -40.75
CA SER A 197 -7.59 -7.86 -41.31
C SER A 197 -6.95 -7.06 -42.44
N LEU A 198 -5.68 -7.33 -42.77
CA LEU A 198 -4.95 -6.79 -43.91
C LEU A 198 -5.26 -7.59 -45.18
#